data_AF-A0A212TQN2-F1
#
_entry.id   AF-A0A212TQN2-F1
#
_cell.length_a   1.000
_cell.length_b   1.000
_cell.length_c   1.000
_cell.angle_alpha   90.00
_cell.angle_beta   90.00
_cell.angle_gamma   90.00
#
_symmetry.space_group_name_H-M   'P 1'
#
loop_
_entity.id
_entity.type
_entity.pdbx_description
1 polymer ?
#
loop_
_entity_poly.entity_id
_entity_poly.type
_entity_poly.pdbx_seq_one_letter_code
_entity_poly.pdbx_strand_id
1 'polypeptide(L)'
;MLYQLGTSIDFLIILLDFVVVGLLVYLRKPRDTFYKLWAILALVLLVLPLSGFKFLFSSPGTLASSPGLITIRNPEQRMAKLYYLRHYPNEKWQVDWVEYMWSSGKETVLETEGQDGLEVAYKQARKWHYAPIRFDGSYQTSIIFPQDFTAVDTSGHIEEAENRHLLAECITWLSNLLTLCSIGLVGLLLIRGIRRIRPGKLRLWVGGVAVYLRVHIQSPDK
;
A
#
# COMPACT_ATOMS: atom_id res chain seq x y z
N MET A 1 4.75 -14.69 -13.24
CA MET A 1 3.72 -13.91 -13.99
C MET A 1 3.03 -12.85 -13.13
N LEU A 2 2.62 -13.14 -11.88
CA LEU A 2 2.06 -12.14 -10.95
C LEU A 2 2.99 -10.94 -10.67
N TYR A 3 4.31 -11.15 -10.64
CA TYR A 3 5.29 -10.08 -10.39
C TYR A 3 5.44 -9.08 -11.55
N GLN A 4 5.43 -9.55 -12.81
CA GLN A 4 5.43 -8.67 -13.99
C GLN A 4 4.12 -7.88 -14.12
N LEU A 5 3.01 -8.48 -13.70
CA LEU A 5 1.75 -7.76 -13.51
C LEU A 5 1.88 -6.72 -12.40
N GLY A 6 2.46 -7.08 -11.24
CA GLY A 6 2.71 -6.16 -10.12
C GLY A 6 3.51 -4.92 -10.52
N THR A 7 4.70 -5.09 -11.10
CA THR A 7 5.53 -3.95 -11.52
C THR A 7 4.87 -3.09 -12.61
N SER A 8 4.18 -3.71 -13.57
CA SER A 8 3.50 -2.97 -14.65
C SER A 8 2.26 -2.22 -14.14
N ILE A 9 1.52 -2.84 -13.22
CA ILE A 9 0.39 -2.22 -12.51
C ILE A 9 0.90 -1.07 -11.64
N ASP A 10 2.03 -1.21 -10.94
CA ASP A 10 2.61 -0.16 -10.10
C ASP A 10 3.00 1.09 -10.91
N PHE A 11 3.59 0.92 -12.10
CA PHE A 11 3.87 2.04 -13.01
C PHE A 11 2.59 2.72 -13.50
N LEU A 12 1.55 1.95 -13.87
CA LEU A 12 0.25 2.49 -14.28
C LEU A 12 -0.40 3.27 -13.13
N ILE A 13 -0.33 2.73 -11.91
CA ILE A 13 -0.86 3.35 -10.70
C ILE A 13 -0.15 4.68 -10.41
N ILE A 14 1.18 4.74 -10.50
CA ILE A 14 1.93 6.00 -10.31
C ILE A 14 1.58 7.03 -11.38
N LEU A 15 1.52 6.62 -12.65
CA LEU A 15 1.13 7.53 -13.73
C LEU A 15 -0.25 8.13 -13.45
N LEU A 16 -1.18 7.30 -12.99
CA LEU A 16 -2.52 7.72 -12.66
C LEU A 16 -2.53 8.65 -11.44
N ASP A 17 -1.72 8.39 -10.40
CA ASP A 17 -1.55 9.30 -9.26
C ASP A 17 -1.05 10.68 -9.71
N PHE A 18 -0.07 10.75 -10.61
CA PHE A 18 0.41 12.02 -11.18
C PHE A 18 -0.67 12.76 -11.95
N VAL A 19 -1.48 12.04 -12.75
CA VAL A 19 -2.62 12.63 -13.47
C VAL A 19 -3.66 13.20 -12.50
N VAL A 20 -3.98 12.47 -11.44
CA VAL A 20 -4.91 12.89 -10.38
C VAL A 20 -4.40 14.15 -9.67
N VAL A 21 -3.13 14.16 -9.23
CA VAL A 21 -2.52 15.33 -8.57
C VAL A 21 -2.48 16.52 -9.53
N GLY A 22 -2.09 16.29 -10.79
CA GLY A 22 -2.06 17.32 -11.83
C GLY A 22 -3.44 17.94 -12.07
N LEU A 23 -4.49 17.12 -12.15
CA LEU A 23 -5.88 17.57 -12.26
C LEU A 23 -6.33 18.37 -11.02
N LEU A 24 -5.98 17.92 -9.81
CA LEU A 24 -6.28 18.66 -8.56
C LEU A 24 -5.62 20.04 -8.53
N VAL A 25 -4.34 20.11 -8.92
CA VAL A 25 -3.59 21.36 -9.02
C VAL A 25 -4.20 22.27 -10.08
N TYR A 26 -4.56 21.73 -11.25
CA TYR A 26 -5.22 22.49 -12.32
C TYR A 26 -6.57 23.06 -11.86
N LEU A 27 -7.38 22.24 -11.19
CA LEU A 27 -8.69 22.62 -10.63
C LEU A 27 -8.58 23.63 -9.49
N ARG A 28 -7.39 23.86 -8.91
CA ARG A 28 -7.16 24.92 -7.91
C ARG A 28 -7.44 26.33 -8.47
N LYS A 29 -7.32 26.54 -9.79
CA LYS A 29 -7.55 27.84 -10.43
C LYS A 29 -8.99 28.36 -10.24
N PRO A 30 -9.20 29.69 -10.22
CA PRO A 30 -10.52 30.30 -10.08
C PRO A 30 -11.30 30.22 -11.40
N ARG A 31 -12.00 29.10 -11.62
CA ARG A 31 -13.06 28.97 -12.62
C ARG A 31 -14.32 28.43 -11.95
N ASP A 32 -15.45 28.60 -12.62
CA ASP A 32 -16.83 28.39 -12.13
C ASP A 32 -16.99 27.35 -11.01
N THR A 33 -17.58 27.80 -9.91
CA THR A 33 -17.70 27.03 -8.66
C THR A 33 -18.53 25.75 -8.82
N PHE A 34 -19.50 25.74 -9.74
CA PHE A 34 -20.39 24.59 -9.99
C PHE A 34 -19.67 23.42 -10.68
N TYR A 35 -19.03 23.66 -11.84
CA TYR A 35 -18.27 22.64 -12.56
C TYR A 35 -17.07 22.13 -11.75
N LYS A 36 -16.49 23.00 -10.92
CA LYS A 36 -15.40 22.63 -10.01
C LYS A 36 -15.85 21.64 -8.93
N LEU A 37 -17.07 21.78 -8.39
CA LEU A 37 -17.59 20.85 -7.39
C LEU A 37 -17.81 19.44 -7.99
N TRP A 38 -18.41 19.37 -9.19
CA TRP A 38 -18.61 18.11 -9.89
C TRP A 38 -17.29 17.45 -10.32
N ALA A 39 -16.32 18.25 -10.77
CA ALA A 39 -14.99 17.74 -11.08
C ALA A 39 -14.27 17.18 -9.83
N ILE A 40 -14.39 17.84 -8.67
CA ILE A 40 -13.85 17.33 -7.40
C ILE A 40 -14.56 16.03 -6.99
N LEU A 41 -15.88 15.96 -7.08
CA LEU A 41 -16.67 14.76 -6.77
C LEU A 41 -16.31 13.57 -7.67
N ALA A 42 -16.19 13.80 -8.98
CA ALA A 42 -15.74 12.77 -9.92
C ALA A 42 -14.33 12.28 -9.59
N LEU A 43 -13.45 13.18 -9.15
CA LEU A 43 -12.08 12.83 -8.77
C LEU A 43 -12.01 12.08 -7.44
N VAL A 44 -12.86 12.43 -6.47
CA VAL A 44 -13.06 11.67 -5.21
C VAL A 44 -13.49 10.25 -5.52
N LEU A 45 -14.48 10.10 -6.41
CA LEU A 45 -14.99 8.81 -6.90
C LEU A 45 -13.94 7.99 -7.65
N LEU A 46 -12.89 8.62 -8.18
CA LEU A 46 -11.77 7.94 -8.83
C LEU A 46 -10.68 7.55 -7.81
N VAL A 47 -10.34 8.45 -6.89
CA VAL A 47 -9.28 8.26 -5.88
C VAL A 47 -9.66 7.23 -4.82
N LEU A 48 -10.91 7.18 -4.38
CA LEU A 48 -11.38 6.23 -3.34
C LEU A 48 -11.27 4.76 -3.76
N PRO A 49 -11.72 4.35 -4.96
CA PRO A 49 -11.51 2.98 -5.44
C PRO A 49 -10.03 2.64 -5.61
N LEU A 50 -9.21 3.59 -6.07
CA LEU A 50 -7.77 3.37 -6.25
C LEU A 50 -7.05 3.20 -4.91
N SER A 51 -7.37 4.01 -3.91
CA SER A 51 -6.81 3.85 -2.57
C SER A 51 -7.29 2.56 -1.91
N GLY A 52 -8.57 2.19 -2.11
CA GLY A 52 -9.12 0.90 -1.69
C GLY A 52 -8.40 -0.28 -2.34
N PHE A 53 -8.13 -0.20 -3.64
CA PHE A 53 -7.37 -1.22 -4.37
C PHE A 53 -5.95 -1.33 -3.83
N LYS A 54 -5.21 -0.22 -3.69
CA LYS A 54 -3.87 -0.23 -3.06
C LYS A 54 -3.90 -0.88 -1.68
N PHE A 55 -4.89 -0.54 -0.85
CA PHE A 55 -5.01 -1.12 0.49
C PHE A 55 -5.26 -2.64 0.43
N LEU A 56 -6.18 -3.09 -0.41
CA LEU A 56 -6.51 -4.51 -0.57
C LEU A 56 -5.35 -5.36 -1.10
N PHE A 57 -4.50 -4.81 -1.98
CA PHE A 57 -3.34 -5.50 -2.54
C PHE A 57 -2.04 -5.27 -1.76
N SER A 58 -2.03 -4.37 -0.76
CA SER A 58 -0.89 -4.12 0.12
C SER A 58 -0.74 -5.13 1.26
N SER A 59 -1.76 -5.97 1.50
CA SER A 59 -1.75 -7.03 2.51
C SER A 59 -1.64 -8.40 1.84
N PRO A 60 -0.74 -9.28 2.31
CA PRO A 60 -0.69 -10.66 1.85
C PRO A 60 -1.83 -11.39 2.57
N GLY A 61 -2.82 -11.88 1.84
CA GLY A 61 -3.77 -12.82 2.43
C GLY A 61 -5.21 -12.79 1.94
N THR A 62 -5.62 -11.91 1.02
CA THR A 62 -7.07 -11.81 0.73
C THR A 62 -7.56 -12.58 -0.48
N LEU A 63 -6.69 -13.13 -1.36
CA LEU A 63 -7.17 -13.67 -2.65
C LEU A 63 -6.60 -15.03 -3.10
N ALA A 64 -5.71 -15.68 -2.37
CA ALA A 64 -5.24 -17.02 -2.76
C ALA A 64 -4.95 -17.89 -1.53
N SER A 65 -5.84 -18.87 -1.24
CA SER A 65 -5.57 -19.90 -0.23
C SER A 65 -4.39 -20.74 -0.72
N SER A 66 -3.21 -20.47 -0.18
CA SER A 66 -2.02 -21.22 -0.54
C SER A 66 -1.80 -22.35 0.48
N PRO A 67 -1.37 -23.55 0.03
CA PRO A 67 -1.35 -24.72 0.89
C PRO A 67 -0.39 -24.61 2.08
N GLY A 68 0.73 -23.89 1.94
CA GLY A 68 1.77 -23.71 2.96
C GLY A 68 1.50 -22.54 3.90
N LEU A 69 1.77 -22.73 5.19
CA LEU A 69 1.71 -21.70 6.23
C LEU A 69 3.05 -21.58 6.94
N ILE A 70 3.60 -20.37 6.95
CA ILE A 70 4.82 -20.02 7.69
C ILE A 70 4.41 -19.11 8.84
N THR A 71 4.71 -19.53 10.06
CA THR A 71 4.46 -18.75 11.26
C THR A 71 5.77 -18.24 11.83
N ILE A 72 5.99 -16.93 11.80
CA ILE A 72 7.17 -16.32 12.43
C ILE A 72 6.78 -15.69 13.75
N ARG A 73 7.47 -16.11 14.81
CA ARG A 73 7.26 -15.62 16.18
C ARG A 73 8.41 -14.74 16.60
N ASN A 74 8.10 -13.56 17.12
CA ASN A 74 9.06 -12.66 17.76
C ASN A 74 8.83 -12.66 19.29
N PRO A 75 9.29 -13.68 20.03
CA PRO A 75 9.11 -13.72 21.48
C PRO A 75 9.87 -12.59 22.18
N GLU A 76 10.98 -12.15 21.61
CA GLU A 76 11.80 -11.07 22.15
C GLU A 76 11.31 -9.69 21.67
N GLN A 77 11.55 -8.61 22.40
CA GLN A 77 11.22 -7.23 21.97
C GLN A 77 12.20 -6.70 20.93
N ARG A 78 12.51 -7.49 19.90
CA ARG A 78 13.46 -7.09 18.86
C ARG A 78 12.72 -6.48 17.68
N MET A 79 13.12 -5.27 17.32
CA MET A 79 12.66 -4.62 16.09
C MET A 79 13.53 -5.08 14.92
N ALA A 80 12.91 -5.63 13.88
CA ALA A 80 13.62 -6.06 12.69
C ALA A 80 12.73 -5.99 11.44
N LYS A 81 13.36 -5.75 10.29
CA LYS A 81 12.76 -5.87 8.97
C LYS A 81 13.14 -7.25 8.43
N LEU A 82 12.15 -8.13 8.29
CA LEU A 82 12.31 -9.48 7.75
C LEU A 82 11.99 -9.46 6.27
N TYR A 83 12.88 -10.03 5.46
CA TYR A 83 12.74 -10.19 4.02
C TYR A 83 12.44 -11.65 3.74
N TYR A 84 11.37 -11.90 2.98
CA TYR A 84 11.00 -13.24 2.53
C TYR A 84 11.49 -13.38 1.11
N LEU A 85 12.46 -14.26 0.94
CA LEU A 85 13.11 -14.51 -0.32
C LEU A 85 12.62 -15.82 -0.91
N ARG A 86 12.35 -15.81 -2.21
CA ARG A 86 12.05 -17.01 -2.98
C ARG A 86 13.06 -17.17 -4.11
N HIS A 87 13.47 -18.41 -4.30
CA HIS A 87 14.23 -18.84 -5.47
C HIS A 87 13.30 -19.50 -6.48
N TYR A 88 13.05 -18.83 -7.60
CA TYR A 88 12.30 -19.44 -8.71
C TYR A 88 13.26 -20.24 -9.60
N PRO A 89 12.87 -21.46 -10.04
CA PRO A 89 13.67 -22.23 -10.98
C PRO A 89 13.99 -21.40 -12.25
N ASN A 90 15.27 -21.25 -12.57
CA ASN A 90 15.81 -20.44 -13.68
C ASN A 90 15.76 -18.91 -13.50
N GLU A 91 15.37 -18.40 -12.33
CA GLU A 91 15.48 -16.98 -12.01
C GLU A 91 16.41 -16.77 -10.81
N LYS A 92 16.90 -15.53 -10.64
CA LYS A 92 17.64 -15.16 -9.43
C LYS A 92 16.69 -15.08 -8.24
N TRP A 93 17.23 -15.19 -7.03
CA TRP A 93 16.51 -14.89 -5.78
C TRP A 93 15.75 -13.57 -5.85
N GLN A 94 14.53 -13.55 -5.32
CA GLN A 94 13.66 -12.37 -5.31
C GLN A 94 13.07 -12.19 -3.92
N VAL A 95 12.82 -10.93 -3.54
CA VAL A 95 12.06 -10.61 -2.33
C VAL A 95 10.58 -10.57 -2.70
N ASP A 96 9.84 -11.55 -2.18
CA ASP A 96 8.39 -11.65 -2.37
C ASP A 96 7.64 -10.78 -1.37
N TRP A 97 8.14 -10.71 -0.14
CA TRP A 97 7.46 -10.03 0.96
C TRP A 97 8.46 -9.42 1.95
N VAL A 98 8.02 -8.36 2.62
CA VAL A 98 8.75 -7.70 3.69
C VAL A 98 7.84 -7.53 4.89
N GLU A 99 8.26 -8.09 6.03
CA GLU A 99 7.53 -7.99 7.28
C GLU A 99 8.29 -7.13 8.30
N TYR A 100 7.60 -6.18 8.92
CA TYR A 100 8.16 -5.36 9.99
C TYR A 100 7.84 -5.96 11.35
N MET A 101 8.82 -6.56 12.03
CA MET A 101 8.69 -6.99 13.42
C MET A 101 8.86 -5.77 14.33
N TRP A 102 7.75 -5.26 14.88
CA TRP A 102 7.69 -3.97 15.57
C TRP A 102 7.28 -4.07 17.05
N SER A 103 6.87 -5.25 17.51
CA SER A 103 6.42 -5.48 18.89
C SER A 103 6.81 -6.86 19.43
N SER A 104 6.85 -6.97 20.77
CA SER A 104 6.93 -8.23 21.50
C SER A 104 5.75 -9.13 21.17
N GLY A 105 5.99 -10.42 21.01
CA GLY A 105 4.92 -11.39 20.81
C GLY A 105 4.20 -11.22 19.48
N LYS A 106 4.76 -10.44 18.55
CA LYS A 106 4.23 -10.39 17.19
C LYS A 106 4.38 -11.77 16.56
N GLU A 107 3.27 -12.27 16.08
CA GLU A 107 3.18 -13.46 15.25
C GLU A 107 2.71 -13.02 13.88
N THR A 108 3.49 -13.37 12.86
CA THR A 108 3.11 -13.17 11.46
C THR A 108 2.90 -14.53 10.84
N VAL A 109 1.74 -14.70 10.22
CA VAL A 109 1.37 -15.91 9.48
C VAL A 109 1.36 -15.55 8.01
N LEU A 110 2.09 -16.32 7.21
CA LEU A 110 2.19 -16.13 5.76
C LEU A 110 1.78 -17.39 5.04
N GLU A 111 0.85 -17.21 4.11
CA GLU A 111 0.45 -18.26 3.18
C GLU A 111 1.41 -18.30 1.99
N THR A 112 1.83 -19.50 1.61
CA THR A 112 2.74 -19.74 0.48
C THR A 112 2.39 -21.03 -0.24
N GLU A 113 2.85 -21.20 -1.48
CA GLU A 113 2.58 -22.38 -2.30
C GLU A 113 3.23 -23.68 -1.78
N GLY A 114 3.97 -23.62 -0.67
CA GLY A 114 4.59 -24.79 -0.03
C GLY A 114 5.78 -25.35 -0.80
N GLN A 115 6.47 -24.52 -1.58
CA GLN A 115 7.59 -24.92 -2.42
C GLN A 115 8.94 -24.81 -1.70
N ASP A 116 9.91 -25.60 -2.14
CA ASP A 116 11.31 -25.49 -1.77
C ASP A 116 11.94 -24.19 -2.30
N GLY A 117 12.99 -23.70 -1.62
CA GLY A 117 13.70 -22.48 -2.03
C GLY A 117 13.14 -21.19 -1.45
N LEU A 118 12.49 -21.28 -0.29
CA LEU A 118 12.06 -20.12 0.51
C LEU A 118 13.06 -19.88 1.64
N GLU A 119 13.42 -18.61 1.85
CA GLU A 119 14.29 -18.18 2.94
C GLU A 119 13.71 -16.92 3.59
N VAL A 120 13.93 -16.76 4.89
CA VAL A 120 13.61 -15.52 5.58
C VAL A 120 14.91 -14.94 6.11
N ALA A 121 15.15 -13.68 5.82
CA ALA A 121 16.39 -13.01 6.16
C ALA A 121 16.17 -11.70 6.90
N TYR A 122 17.13 -11.31 7.71
CA TYR A 122 17.21 -10.01 8.33
C TYR A 122 18.65 -9.51 8.37
N LYS A 123 18.80 -8.19 8.47
CA LYS A 123 20.12 -7.55 8.50
C LYS A 123 20.49 -7.19 9.94
N GLN A 124 21.60 -7.70 10.43
CA GLN A 124 22.16 -7.34 11.74
C GLN A 124 23.65 -7.05 11.62
N ALA A 125 24.11 -5.94 12.21
CA ALA A 125 25.53 -5.54 12.21
C ALA A 125 26.18 -5.60 10.79
N ARG A 126 25.45 -5.15 9.77
CA ARG A 126 25.82 -5.18 8.34
C ARG A 126 25.98 -6.56 7.71
N LYS A 127 25.60 -7.63 8.42
CA LYS A 127 25.57 -8.99 7.90
C LYS A 127 24.13 -9.44 7.73
N TRP A 128 23.91 -10.26 6.71
CA TRP A 128 22.63 -10.90 6.45
C TRP A 128 22.59 -12.23 7.17
N HIS A 129 21.56 -12.39 7.99
CA HIS A 129 21.26 -13.62 8.70
C HIS A 129 19.97 -14.18 8.14
N TYR A 130 19.92 -15.49 7.90
CA TYR A 130 18.76 -16.11 7.29
C TYR A 130 18.42 -17.48 7.89
N ALA A 131 17.18 -17.88 7.69
CA ALA A 131 16.64 -19.19 8.03
C ALA A 131 15.98 -19.79 6.77
N PRO A 132 16.44 -20.94 6.26
CA PRO A 132 15.77 -21.62 5.16
C PRO A 132 14.46 -22.25 5.64
N ILE A 133 13.43 -22.10 4.84
CA ILE A 133 12.11 -22.67 5.10
C ILE A 133 12.05 -24.07 4.50
N ARG A 134 11.72 -25.05 5.33
CA ARG A 134 11.46 -26.42 4.89
C ARG A 134 10.10 -26.85 5.40
N PHE A 135 9.35 -27.49 4.52
CA PHE A 135 8.08 -28.14 4.84
C PHE A 135 8.36 -29.63 4.99
N ASP A 136 8.54 -30.10 6.23
CA ASP A 136 8.88 -31.49 6.54
C ASP A 136 7.65 -32.42 6.40
N GLY A 137 7.01 -32.42 5.22
CA GLY A 137 5.77 -33.15 4.94
C GLY A 137 4.50 -32.53 5.54
N SER A 138 4.64 -31.59 6.50
CA SER A 138 3.57 -30.68 6.92
C SER A 138 3.62 -29.41 6.06
N TYR A 139 2.47 -28.98 5.54
CA TYR A 139 2.33 -27.65 4.92
C TYR A 139 2.34 -26.51 5.95
N GLN A 140 2.92 -26.73 7.12
CA GLN A 140 3.02 -25.75 8.19
C GLN A 140 4.43 -25.80 8.76
N THR A 141 5.01 -24.63 9.00
CA THR A 141 6.32 -24.48 9.60
C THR A 141 6.34 -23.25 10.50
N SER A 142 7.06 -23.33 11.61
CA SER A 142 7.17 -22.24 12.58
C SER A 142 8.64 -21.90 12.79
N ILE A 143 8.93 -20.60 12.85
CA ILE A 143 10.28 -20.06 12.99
C ILE A 143 10.27 -19.05 14.12
N ILE A 144 11.28 -19.08 14.96
CA ILE A 144 11.46 -18.20 16.10
C ILE A 144 12.57 -17.21 15.77
N PHE A 145 12.20 -15.93 15.70
CA PHE A 145 13.14 -14.84 15.51
C PHE A 145 13.67 -14.35 16.86
N PRO A 146 15.00 -14.14 17.01
CA PRO A 146 16.07 -14.34 16.02
C PRO A 146 16.73 -15.73 16.09
N GLN A 147 16.30 -16.63 16.97
CA GLN A 147 17.05 -17.84 17.33
C GLN A 147 17.30 -18.78 16.14
N ASP A 148 16.35 -18.90 15.23
CA ASP A 148 16.45 -19.84 14.09
C ASP A 148 17.25 -19.27 12.91
N PHE A 149 17.60 -17.98 12.96
CA PHE A 149 18.34 -17.30 11.90
C PHE A 149 19.86 -17.41 12.11
N THR A 150 20.33 -18.64 12.05
CA THR A 150 21.72 -18.99 12.38
C THR A 150 22.68 -18.88 11.20
N ALA A 151 22.17 -19.00 9.96
CA ALA A 151 22.99 -18.94 8.76
C ALA A 151 23.34 -17.49 8.40
N VAL A 152 24.54 -17.27 7.89
CA VAL A 152 25.03 -15.96 7.43
C VAL A 152 25.23 -16.01 5.93
N ASP A 153 24.63 -15.08 5.19
CA ASP A 153 24.83 -15.00 3.74
C ASP A 153 26.26 -14.57 3.44
N THR A 154 26.96 -15.43 2.70
CA THR A 154 28.34 -15.21 2.23
C THR A 154 28.42 -15.07 0.72
N SER A 155 27.38 -15.48 -0.02
CA SER A 155 27.34 -15.38 -1.48
C SER A 155 26.79 -14.04 -1.95
N GLY A 156 26.12 -13.28 -1.09
CA GLY A 156 25.59 -11.94 -1.38
C GLY A 156 24.29 -11.95 -2.19
N HIS A 157 23.66 -13.11 -2.33
CA HIS A 157 22.42 -13.25 -3.09
C HIS A 157 21.24 -12.52 -2.41
N ILE A 158 21.23 -12.45 -1.07
CA ILE A 158 20.20 -11.74 -0.31
C ILE A 158 20.34 -10.24 -0.52
N GLU A 159 21.57 -9.73 -0.54
CA GLU A 159 21.85 -8.32 -0.83
C GLU A 159 21.47 -7.95 -2.28
N GLU A 160 21.75 -8.82 -3.25
CA GLU A 160 21.32 -8.60 -4.63
C GLU A 160 19.79 -8.61 -4.79
N ALA A 161 19.09 -9.46 -4.02
CA ALA A 161 17.64 -9.50 -4.00
C ALA A 161 17.04 -8.25 -3.31
N GLU A 162 17.60 -7.81 -2.17
CA GLU A 162 17.23 -6.54 -1.51
C GLU A 162 17.37 -5.37 -2.48
N ASN A 163 18.52 -5.24 -3.14
CA ASN A 163 18.79 -4.12 -4.03
C ASN A 163 17.80 -4.02 -5.20
N ARG A 164 17.34 -5.16 -5.73
CA ARG A 164 16.29 -5.19 -6.75
C ARG A 164 14.92 -4.80 -6.18
N HIS A 165 14.62 -5.24 -4.97
CA HIS A 165 13.39 -4.91 -4.27
C HIS A 165 13.30 -3.42 -3.87
N LEU A 166 14.42 -2.78 -3.51
CA LEU A 166 14.45 -1.37 -3.09
C LEU A 166 13.79 -0.43 -4.11
N LEU A 167 13.97 -0.69 -5.41
CA LEU A 167 13.33 0.12 -6.45
C LEU A 167 11.80 -0.01 -6.42
N ALA A 168 11.29 -1.24 -6.28
CA ALA A 168 9.86 -1.50 -6.12
C ALA A 168 9.33 -0.87 -4.82
N GLU A 169 10.05 -1.00 -3.71
CA GLU A 169 9.69 -0.40 -2.43
C GLU A 169 9.62 1.14 -2.54
N CYS A 170 10.61 1.79 -3.16
CA CYS A 170 10.59 3.23 -3.42
C CYS A 170 9.40 3.68 -4.28
N ILE A 171 9.08 2.91 -5.32
CA ILE A 171 7.91 3.12 -6.19
C ILE A 171 6.61 3.07 -5.37
N THR A 172 6.45 2.05 -4.52
CA THR A 172 5.29 1.92 -3.62
C THR A 172 5.20 3.07 -2.62
N TRP A 173 6.32 3.47 -1.99
CA TRP A 173 6.34 4.62 -1.08
C TRP A 173 5.95 5.92 -1.76
N LEU A 174 6.48 6.17 -2.97
CA LEU A 174 6.13 7.35 -3.77
C LEU A 174 4.64 7.37 -4.12
N SER A 175 4.11 6.24 -4.57
CA SER A 175 2.68 6.05 -4.88
C SER A 175 1.80 6.32 -3.65
N ASN A 176 2.17 5.79 -2.49
CA ASN A 176 1.45 6.03 -1.24
C ASN A 176 1.49 7.52 -0.82
N LEU A 177 2.65 8.17 -0.96
CA LEU A 177 2.79 9.60 -0.68
C LEU A 177 1.93 10.45 -1.61
N LEU A 178 1.92 10.16 -2.92
CA LEU A 178 1.08 10.86 -3.90
C LEU A 178 -0.42 10.66 -3.60
N THR A 179 -0.79 9.47 -3.14
CA THR A 179 -2.17 9.17 -2.70
C THR A 179 -2.55 10.03 -1.50
N LEU A 180 -1.70 10.09 -0.47
CA LEU A 180 -1.92 10.95 0.71
C LEU A 180 -2.00 12.43 0.33
N CYS A 181 -1.13 12.90 -0.57
CA CYS A 181 -1.19 14.26 -1.12
C CYS A 181 -2.52 14.52 -1.84
N SER A 182 -3.00 13.56 -2.62
CA SER A 182 -4.27 13.65 -3.35
C SER A 182 -5.45 13.76 -2.38
N ILE A 183 -5.52 12.88 -1.37
CA ILE A 183 -6.54 12.92 -0.32
C ILE A 183 -6.50 14.26 0.43
N GLY A 184 -5.30 14.73 0.81
CA GLY A 184 -5.12 16.01 1.47
C GLY A 184 -5.60 17.20 0.63
N LEU A 185 -5.27 17.22 -0.67
CA LEU A 185 -5.71 18.25 -1.61
C LEU A 185 -7.23 18.25 -1.81
N VAL A 186 -7.83 17.06 -1.96
CA VAL A 186 -9.29 16.89 -2.02
C VAL A 186 -9.95 17.47 -0.76
N GLY A 187 -9.48 17.09 0.43
CA GLY A 187 -9.98 17.62 1.69
C GLY A 187 -9.88 19.15 1.77
N LEU A 188 -8.75 19.71 1.35
CA LEU A 188 -8.53 21.16 1.29
C LEU A 188 -9.47 21.87 0.32
N LEU A 189 -9.74 21.26 -0.84
CA LEU A 189 -10.67 21.80 -1.84
C LEU A 189 -12.12 21.72 -1.35
N LEU A 190 -12.52 20.65 -0.67
CA LEU A 190 -13.85 20.52 -0.07
C LEU A 190 -14.05 21.56 1.04
N ILE A 191 -13.10 21.71 1.97
CA ILE A 191 -13.17 22.71 3.05
C ILE A 191 -13.27 24.13 2.47
N ARG A 192 -12.46 24.45 1.45
CA ARG A 192 -12.50 25.77 0.78
C ARG A 192 -13.75 25.98 -0.05
N GLY A 193 -14.25 24.94 -0.72
CA GLY A 193 -15.50 24.97 -1.48
C GLY A 193 -16.69 25.23 -0.57
N ILE A 194 -16.80 24.49 0.54
CA ILE A 194 -17.84 24.66 1.56
C ILE A 194 -17.78 26.06 2.18
N ARG A 195 -16.59 26.58 2.54
CA ARG A 195 -16.47 27.95 3.08
C ARG A 195 -16.85 29.06 2.09
N ARG A 196 -16.78 28.81 0.77
CA ARG A 196 -17.23 29.77 -0.26
C ARG A 196 -18.73 29.71 -0.53
N ILE A 197 -19.41 28.64 -0.13
CA ILE A 197 -20.87 28.59 -0.10
C ILE A 197 -21.30 29.45 1.10
N ARG A 198 -21.42 30.76 0.89
CA ARG A 198 -22.14 31.61 1.86
C ARG A 198 -23.53 31.01 2.07
N PRO A 199 -24.09 31.02 3.30
CA PRO A 199 -25.51 30.75 3.49
C PRO A 199 -26.30 31.80 2.70
N GLY A 200 -26.71 31.43 1.50
CA GLY A 200 -27.22 32.37 0.52
C GLY A 200 -27.59 31.64 -0.77
N LYS A 201 -28.83 31.14 -0.80
CA LYS A 201 -29.58 30.63 -1.96
C LYS A 201 -28.74 29.93 -3.04
N LEU A 202 -28.56 28.62 -2.90
CA LEU A 202 -28.15 27.77 -4.02
C LEU A 202 -29.31 27.76 -5.04
N ARG A 203 -29.14 28.38 -6.20
CA ARG A 203 -30.08 28.24 -7.34
C ARG A 203 -29.69 26.99 -8.11
N LEU A 204 -30.50 25.94 -8.00
CA LEU A 204 -30.40 24.78 -8.88
C LEU A 204 -31.35 25.01 -10.06
N TRP A 205 -30.83 24.92 -11.28
CA TRP A 205 -31.64 24.88 -12.50
C TRP A 205 -31.81 23.42 -12.90
N VAL A 206 -33.03 22.91 -12.81
CA VAL A 206 -33.41 21.59 -13.32
C VAL A 206 -34.47 21.82 -14.38
N GLY A 207 -34.19 21.45 -15.63
CA GLY A 207 -35.17 21.51 -16.72
C GLY A 207 -35.77 22.89 -16.99
N GLY A 208 -34.99 23.98 -16.89
CA GLY A 208 -35.50 25.34 -17.17
C GLY A 208 -36.35 25.96 -16.05
N VAL A 209 -36.47 25.30 -14.89
CA VAL A 209 -37.14 25.84 -13.70
C VAL A 209 -36.10 26.10 -12.60
N ALA A 210 -36.09 27.32 -12.07
CA ALA A 210 -35.25 27.68 -10.94
C ALA A 210 -35.88 27.20 -9.64
N VAL A 211 -35.30 26.16 -9.02
CA VAL A 211 -35.73 25.65 -7.72
C VAL A 211 -34.88 26.29 -6.62
N TYR A 212 -35.52 26.91 -5.63
CA TYR A 212 -34.85 27.52 -4.47
C TYR A 212 -34.78 26.52 -3.31
N LEU A 213 -33.60 25.96 -3.06
CA LEU A 213 -33.32 25.21 -1.83
C LEU A 213 -32.70 26.15 -0.80
N ARG A 214 -33.46 26.46 0.26
CA ARG A 214 -32.93 27.12 1.45
C ARG A 214 -32.38 26.03 2.39
N VAL A 215 -31.07 25.82 2.34
CA VAL A 215 -30.38 24.91 3.27
C VAL A 215 -30.17 25.64 4.59
N HIS A 216 -30.89 25.24 5.63
CA HIS A 216 -30.60 25.63 7.01
C HIS A 216 -29.59 24.63 7.59
N ILE A 217 -28.33 25.04 7.74
CA ILE A 217 -27.36 24.32 8.56
C ILE A 217 -27.48 24.92 9.96
N GLN A 218 -28.08 24.19 10.90
CA GLN A 218 -27.99 24.52 12.32
C GLN A 218 -26.55 24.27 12.75
N SER A 219 -25.87 25.31 13.24
CA SER A 219 -24.61 25.11 13.97
C SER A 219 -24.93 24.38 15.28
N PRO A 220 -24.18 23.33 15.66
CA PRO A 220 -24.29 22.80 17.00
C PRO A 220 -23.82 23.88 17.97
N ASP A 221 -24.67 24.19 18.95
CA ASP A 221 -24.35 25.12 20.02
C ASP A 221 -23.14 24.63 20.83
N LYS A 222 -22.34 25.63 21.23
CA LYS A 222 -21.09 25.68 21.98
C LYS A 222 -20.76 24.52 22.92
#